data_AF-A0A7X7WSU4-F1
#
_entry.id   AF-A0A7X7WSU4-F1
#
_cell.length_a   1.000
_cell.length_b   1.000
_cell.length_c   1.000
_cell.angle_alpha   90.00
_cell.angle_beta   90.00
_cell.angle_gamma   90.00
#
_symmetry.space_group_name_H-M   'P 1'
#
loop_
_entity.id
_entity.type
_entity.pdbx_description
1 polymer ?
#
loop_
_entity_poly.entity_id
_entity_poly.type
_entity_poly.pdbx_seq_one_letter_code
_entity_poly.pdbx_strand_id
1 'polypeptide(L)' 'MHKVTKTHVKSFYSGVLVTCYEYKGVKYVANQHGNFDVYEGEYERGEKKRVVQAAAEEMKNIIALYKKDNPKG' A
#
# COMPACT_ATOMS: atom_id res chain seq x y z
N MET A 1 15.91 -10.74 3.14
CA MET A 1 14.65 -10.38 3.82
C MET A 1 13.98 -9.27 3.03
N HIS A 2 12.73 -9.42 2.62
CA HIS A 2 12.00 -8.35 1.94
C HIS A 2 11.40 -7.43 3.00
N LYS A 3 11.87 -6.19 3.06
CA LYS A 3 11.38 -5.16 3.99
C LYS A 3 10.10 -4.55 3.46
N VAL A 4 9.15 -4.26 4.33
CA VAL A 4 7.99 -3.43 3.99
C VAL A 4 8.34 -1.98 4.23
N THR A 5 8.07 -1.09 3.28
CA THR A 5 8.15 0.36 3.49
C THR A 5 6.75 0.95 3.56
N LYS A 6 6.58 1.97 4.41
CA LYS A 6 5.35 2.76 4.50
C LYS A 6 5.69 4.19 4.13
N THR A 7 4.97 4.74 3.17
CA THR A 7 5.06 6.15 2.77
C THR A 7 3.68 6.78 2.73
N HIS A 8 3.63 8.10 2.83
CA HIS A 8 2.42 8.85 2.50
C HIS A 8 2.60 9.43 1.11
N VAL A 9 1.70 9.11 0.20
CA VAL A 9 1.70 9.63 -1.17
C VAL A 9 0.51 10.54 -1.35
N LYS A 10 0.69 11.64 -2.07
CA LYS A 10 -0.41 12.56 -2.37
C LYS A 10 -1.27 11.94 -3.47
N SER A 11 -2.53 11.68 -3.17
CA SER A 11 -3.53 11.28 -4.16
C SER A 11 -3.59 12.34 -5.24
N PHE A 12 -3.43 11.91 -6.49
CA PHE A 12 -3.50 12.79 -7.65
C PHE A 12 -4.90 13.39 -7.83
N TYR A 13 -5.95 12.60 -7.55
CA TYR A 13 -7.34 12.98 -7.83
C TYR A 13 -7.93 13.89 -6.75
N SER A 14 -7.60 13.64 -5.48
CA SER A 14 -8.21 14.33 -4.35
C SER A 14 -7.24 15.28 -3.63
N GLY A 15 -5.95 15.24 -3.96
CA GLY A 15 -4.92 16.00 -3.25
C GLY A 15 -4.66 15.52 -1.81
N VAL A 16 -5.35 14.46 -1.36
CA VAL A 16 -5.26 13.90 -0.01
C VAL A 16 -4.03 13.02 0.13
N LEU A 17 -3.31 13.11 1.26
CA LEU A 17 -2.25 12.17 1.59
C LEU A 17 -2.84 10.81 1.94
N VAL A 18 -2.48 9.78 1.17
CA VAL A 18 -2.90 8.40 1.39
C VAL A 18 -1.71 7.53 1.77
N THR A 19 -1.98 6.47 2.53
CA THR A 19 -0.93 5.52 2.93
C THR A 19 -0.60 4.61 1.77
N CYS A 20 0.70 4.44 1.48
CA CYS A 20 1.23 3.47 0.55
C CYS A 20 2.15 2.50 1.28
N TYR A 21 1.90 1.20 1.14
CA TYR A 21 2.85 0.15 1.53
C TYR A 21 3.53 -0.41 0.30
N GLU A 22 4.84 -0.64 0.36
CA GLU A 22 5.57 -1.35 -0.70
C GLU A 22 6.18 -2.63 -0.14
N TYR A 23 5.90 -3.74 -0.81
CA TYR A 23 6.41 -5.05 -0.45
C TYR A 23 6.73 -5.85 -1.72
N LYS A 24 7.97 -6.35 -1.84
CA LYS A 24 8.44 -7.13 -3.00
C LYS A 24 8.22 -6.43 -4.36
N GLY A 25 8.35 -5.10 -4.42
CA GLY A 25 8.12 -4.33 -5.66
C GLY A 25 6.64 -4.14 -6.01
N VAL A 26 5.72 -4.54 -5.12
CA VAL A 26 4.29 -4.32 -5.23
C VAL A 26 3.89 -3.17 -4.30
N LYS A 27 3.19 -2.17 -4.85
CA LYS A 27 2.68 -1.00 -4.13
C LYS A 27 1.21 -1.17 -3.83
N TYR A 28 0.84 -0.91 -2.58
CA TYR A 28 -0.49 -1.01 -2.01
C TYR A 28 -0.92 0.36 -1.54
N VAL A 29 -1.74 1.05 -2.32
CA VAL A 29 -2.13 2.44 -2.08
C VAL A 29 -3.55 2.50 -1.54
N ALA A 30 -3.73 3.08 -0.35
CA ALA A 30 -5.04 3.26 0.24
C ALA A 30 -5.92 4.17 -0.63
N ASN A 31 -7.12 3.71 -0.97
CA ASN A 31 -8.12 4.46 -1.72
C ASN A 31 -9.20 5.04 -0.81
N GLN A 32 -10.05 5.91 -1.36
CA GLN A 32 -11.10 6.63 -0.62
C GLN A 32 -12.16 5.71 0.02
N HIS A 33 -12.25 4.45 -0.42
CA HIS A 33 -13.19 3.46 0.11
C HIS A 33 -12.58 2.66 1.27
N GLY A 34 -11.36 3.00 1.71
CA GLY A 34 -10.63 2.28 2.75
C GLY A 34 -9.97 0.98 2.27
N ASN A 35 -10.01 0.68 0.97
CA ASN A 35 -9.33 -0.48 0.38
C ASN A 35 -7.95 -0.07 -0.17
N PHE A 36 -7.19 -1.05 -0.68
CA PHE A 36 -5.85 -0.83 -1.24
C PHE A 36 -5.83 -1.17 -2.73
N ASP A 37 -5.53 -0.19 -3.57
CA ASP A 37 -5.25 -0.39 -4.98
C ASP A 37 -3.82 -0.95 -5.12
N VAL A 38 -3.67 -2.03 -5.89
CA VAL A 38 -2.41 -2.76 -6.05
C VAL A 38 -1.79 -2.46 -7.41
N TYR A 39 -0.51 -2.09 -7.36
CA TYR A 39 0.33 -1.80 -8.53
C TYR A 39 1.58 -2.67 -8.46
N GLU A 40 1.82 -3.47 -9.50
CA GLU A 40 3.01 -4.30 -9.61
C GLU A 40 4.01 -3.58 -10.54
N GLY A 41 5.18 -3.19 -10.03
CA GLY A 41 6.19 -2.48 -10.83
C GLY A 41 6.06 -0.95 -10.84
N GLU A 42 6.40 -0.32 -11.98
CA GLU A 42 6.26 1.12 -12.17
C GLU A 42 4.77 1.52 -12.24
N TYR A 43 4.43 2.70 -11.70
CA TYR A 43 3.05 3.17 -11.72
C TYR A 43 2.68 3.59 -13.14
N GLU A 44 1.96 2.72 -13.86
CA GLU A 44 1.36 3.04 -15.16
C GLU A 44 -0.07 3.55 -14.96
N ARG A 45 -0.37 4.72 -15.53
CA ARG A 45 -1.66 5.40 -15.36
C ARG A 45 -2.79 4.52 -15.93
N GLY A 46 -3.63 3.98 -15.04
CA GLY A 46 -4.79 3.16 -15.42
C GLY A 46 -4.60 1.66 -15.19
N GLU A 47 -3.39 1.20 -14.88
CA GLU A 47 -3.08 -0.22 -14.64
C GLU A 47 -3.12 -0.61 -13.15
N LYS A 48 -4.20 -0.26 -12.44
CA LYS A 48 -4.43 -0.94 -11.16
C LYS A 48 -4.71 -2.41 -11.47
N LYS A 49 -3.83 -3.32 -11.04
CA LYS A 49 -3.97 -4.75 -11.34
C LYS A 49 -5.16 -5.33 -10.59
N ARG A 50 -5.32 -4.92 -9.33
CA ARG A 50 -6.42 -5.36 -8.45
C ARG A 50 -6.66 -4.39 -7.31
N VAL A 51 -7.78 -4.59 -6.62
CA VAL A 51 -8.11 -3.94 -5.35
C VAL A 51 -8.15 -5.00 -4.26
N VAL A 52 -7.41 -4.78 -3.17
CA VAL A 52 -7.38 -5.64 -1.99
C VAL A 52 -8.11 -4.94 -0.85
N GLN A 53 -9.00 -5.64 -0.17
CA GLN A 53 -9.71 -5.09 0.97
C GLN A 53 -8.75 -4.85 2.15
N ALA A 54 -9.00 -3.81 2.94
CA ALA A 54 -8.21 -3.53 4.15
C ALA A 54 -8.16 -4.71 5.12
N ALA A 55 -9.27 -5.45 5.21
CA ALA A 55 -9.44 -6.60 6.09
C ALA A 55 -8.83 -7.90 5.55
N ALA A 56 -8.36 -7.91 4.30
CA ALA A 56 -7.75 -9.09 3.69
C ALA A 56 -6.50 -9.50 4.47
N GLU A 57 -6.28 -10.81 4.61
CA GLU A 57 -5.12 -11.37 5.32
C GLU A 57 -3.80 -10.87 4.75
N GLU A 58 -3.72 -10.71 3.43
CA GLU A 58 -2.53 -10.15 2.76
C GLU A 58 -2.16 -8.77 3.30
N MET A 59 -3.13 -7.85 3.40
CA MET A 59 -2.86 -6.50 3.94
C MET A 59 -2.54 -6.51 5.42
N LYS A 60 -3.23 -7.36 6.21
CA LYS A 60 -2.91 -7.54 7.64
C LYS A 60 -1.47 -8.01 7.82
N ASN A 61 -1.00 -8.95 7.00
CA ASN A 61 0.36 -9.46 7.03
C ASN A 61 1.38 -8.38 6.64
N ILE A 62 1.13 -7.59 5.60
CA ILE A 62 2.01 -6.48 5.19
C ILE A 62 2.16 -5.44 6.31
N ILE A 63 1.05 -5.05 6.93
CA ILE A 63 1.05 -4.08 8.04
C ILE A 63 1.77 -4.65 9.27
N ALA A 64 1.54 -5.93 9.59
CA ALA A 64 2.22 -6.60 10.69
C ALA A 64 3.73 -6.70 10.48
N LEU A 65 4.16 -7.03 9.26
CA LEU A 65 5.57 -7.03 8.87
C LEU A 65 6.20 -5.64 9.03
N TYR A 66 5.52 -4.59 8.53
CA TYR A 66 6.00 -3.22 8.70
C TYR A 66 6.15 -2.84 10.19
N LYS A 67 5.16 -3.17 11.03
CA LYS A 67 5.21 -2.89 12.48
C LYS A 67 6.32 -3.67 13.19
N LYS A 68 6.53 -4.93 12.81
CA LYS A 68 7.63 -5.76 13.35
C LYS A 68 8.99 -5.13 13.03
N ASP A 69 9.15 -4.60 11.82
CA ASP A 69 10.38 -3.96 11.37
C ASP A 69 10.52 -2.51 11.90
N ASN A 70 9.43 -1.90 12.39
CA ASN A 70 9.37 -0.52 12.89
C ASN A 70 8.58 -0.44 14.21
N PRO A 71 9.09 -1.01 15.31
CA PRO A 71 8.35 -1.13 16.59
C PRO A 71 8.11 0.20 17.32
N LYS A 72 8.61 1.34 16.80
CA LYS A 72 8.51 2.68 17.41
C LYS A 72 7.66 3.66 16.60
N GLY A 73 6.95 3.20 15.57
CA GLY A 73 6.04 4.01 14.75
C GLY A 73 4.61 4.06 15.28
#